data_AF-A0A838RMX0-F1
#
_entry.id   AF-A0A838RMX0-F1
#
_cell.length_a   1.000
_cell.length_b   1.000
_cell.length_c   1.000
_cell.angle_alpha   90.00
_cell.angle_beta   90.00
_cell.angle_gamma   90.00
#
_symmetry.space_group_name_H-M   'P 1'
#
loop_
_entity.id
_entity.type
_entity.pdbx_description
1 polymer ?
#
loop_
_entity_poly.entity_id
_entity_poly.type
_entity_poly.pdbx_seq_one_letter_code
_entity_poly.pdbx_strand_id
1 'polypeptide(L)'
;MKLEGQRYTIWIAAEGWAPGQWTPEDDNSDAIVTFESGERWVGTFFSYQNILSLSAKNQQTGECLGGKYWVATDMILVDEVSRERIEEVVAEMLREAEFETYFARCWEDEEQDLL
;
A
#
# COMPACT_ATOMS: atom_id res chain seq x y z
N MET A 1 -17.91 9.25 -9.09
CA MET A 1 -17.04 10.27 -8.42
C MET A 1 -15.85 10.60 -9.34
N LYS A 2 -14.99 11.60 -9.08
CA LYS A 2 -13.99 12.11 -10.05
C LYS A 2 -13.08 11.04 -10.67
N LEU A 3 -12.77 9.94 -9.99
CA LEU A 3 -11.82 8.91 -10.43
C LEU A 3 -12.47 7.63 -11.01
N GLU A 4 -13.77 7.43 -10.80
CA GLU A 4 -14.48 6.22 -11.24
C GLU A 4 -14.56 6.16 -12.78
N GLY A 5 -14.19 5.02 -13.36
CA GLY A 5 -14.17 4.82 -14.82
C GLY A 5 -12.96 5.42 -15.54
N GLN A 6 -12.03 6.05 -14.82
CA GLN A 6 -10.73 6.41 -15.37
C GLN A 6 -9.83 5.18 -15.52
N ARG A 7 -8.97 5.20 -16.54
CA ARG A 7 -7.90 4.21 -16.66
C ARG A 7 -6.74 4.57 -15.75
N TYR A 8 -6.08 3.54 -15.23
CA TYR A 8 -4.94 3.67 -14.34
C TYR A 8 -3.96 2.52 -14.53
N THR A 9 -2.76 2.69 -14.00
CA THR A 9 -1.75 1.63 -13.81
C THR A 9 -1.41 1.50 -12.33
N ILE A 10 -0.95 0.31 -11.92
CA ILE A 10 -0.49 0.04 -10.56
C ILE A 10 0.96 -0.43 -10.59
N TRP A 11 1.81 0.32 -9.90
CA TRP A 11 3.16 -0.10 -9.52
C TRP A 11 3.14 -0.66 -8.10
N ILE A 12 3.79 -1.79 -7.88
CA ILE A 12 3.88 -2.45 -6.56
C ILE A 12 5.35 -2.58 -6.20
N ALA A 13 5.75 -2.06 -5.04
CA ALA A 13 7.15 -2.02 -4.63
C ALA A 13 7.79 -3.41 -4.53
N ALA A 14 7.04 -4.40 -4.04
CA ALA A 14 7.52 -5.76 -3.80
C ALA A 14 7.88 -6.52 -5.08
N GLU A 15 7.34 -6.14 -6.23
CA GLU A 15 7.71 -6.74 -7.52
C GLU A 15 9.14 -6.40 -7.93
N GLY A 16 9.74 -5.35 -7.35
CA GLY A 16 11.14 -4.99 -7.54
C GLY A 16 12.11 -5.66 -6.57
N TRP A 17 11.63 -6.43 -5.60
CA TRP A 17 12.48 -7.07 -4.59
C TRP A 17 13.22 -8.29 -5.17
N ALA A 18 14.29 -8.72 -4.49
CA ALA A 18 15.04 -9.87 -4.96
C ALA A 18 14.19 -11.16 -4.86
N PRO A 19 14.44 -12.17 -5.73
CA PRO A 19 13.70 -13.42 -5.68
C PRO A 19 13.71 -14.06 -4.29
N GLY A 20 12.52 -14.42 -3.80
CA GLY A 20 12.32 -15.03 -2.47
C GLY A 20 12.26 -14.04 -1.30
N GLN A 21 12.30 -12.72 -1.54
CA GLN A 21 12.10 -11.71 -0.50
C GLN A 21 10.65 -11.26 -0.34
N TRP A 22 9.75 -11.69 -1.22
CA TRP A 22 8.32 -11.35 -1.17
C TRP A 22 7.51 -12.62 -0.91
N THR A 23 6.82 -12.63 0.21
CA THR A 23 5.89 -13.65 0.67
C THR A 23 4.52 -12.98 0.82
N PRO A 24 3.67 -13.01 -0.24
CA PRO A 24 2.42 -12.26 -0.27
C PRO A 24 1.53 -12.46 0.97
N GLU A 25 1.56 -13.64 1.57
CA GLU A 25 0.75 -13.95 2.74
C GLU A 25 1.24 -13.29 4.02
N ASP A 26 2.51 -12.90 4.15
CA ASP A 26 3.13 -12.39 5.41
C ASP A 26 4.01 -11.15 5.19
N ASP A 27 3.77 -10.37 4.13
CA ASP A 27 4.50 -9.14 3.84
C ASP A 27 3.58 -7.91 3.74
N ASN A 28 4.22 -6.76 3.55
CA ASN A 28 3.57 -5.52 3.16
C ASN A 28 4.22 -4.97 1.88
N SER A 29 3.50 -4.11 1.16
CA SER A 29 4.02 -3.43 0.00
C SER A 29 3.30 -2.12 -0.26
N ASP A 30 4.05 -1.10 -0.69
CA ASP A 30 3.47 0.11 -1.26
C ASP A 30 2.95 -0.18 -2.67
N ALA A 31 1.75 0.33 -2.95
CA ALA A 31 1.17 0.35 -4.29
C ALA A 31 0.91 1.80 -4.70
N ILE A 32 1.39 2.19 -5.88
CA ILE A 32 1.13 3.50 -6.48
C ILE A 32 0.18 3.33 -7.65
N VAL A 33 -1.00 3.94 -7.53
CA VAL A 33 -2.00 4.04 -8.59
C VAL A 33 -1.76 5.35 -9.35
N THR A 34 -1.51 5.24 -10.65
CA THR A 34 -1.32 6.39 -11.54
C THR A 34 -2.45 6.46 -12.53
N PHE A 35 -3.26 7.52 -12.47
CA PHE A 35 -4.36 7.75 -13.41
C PHE A 35 -3.86 8.37 -14.72
N GLU A 36 -4.63 8.23 -15.80
CA GLU A 36 -4.30 8.87 -17.10
C GLU A 36 -4.17 10.41 -17.01
N SER A 37 -4.79 11.05 -16.01
CA SER A 37 -4.61 12.48 -15.73
C SER A 37 -3.21 12.85 -15.23
N GLY A 38 -2.40 11.86 -14.84
CA GLY A 38 -1.11 12.04 -14.16
C GLY A 38 -1.22 12.09 -12.64
N GLU A 39 -2.44 12.09 -12.09
CA GLU A 39 -2.63 12.03 -10.64
C GLU A 39 -2.12 10.68 -10.08
N ARG A 40 -1.30 10.77 -9.03
CA ARG A 40 -0.67 9.61 -8.39
C ARG A 40 -1.13 9.50 -6.95
N TRP A 41 -1.41 8.28 -6.53
CA TRP A 41 -1.92 7.97 -5.20
C TRP A 41 -1.21 6.75 -4.64
N VAL A 42 -0.85 6.77 -3.36
CA VAL A 42 -0.14 5.69 -2.68
C VAL A 42 -1.00 5.10 -1.56
N GLY A 43 -0.97 3.78 -1.45
CA GLY A 43 -1.49 3.03 -0.31
C GLY A 43 -0.49 1.94 0.06
N THR A 44 -0.33 1.71 1.37
CA THR A 44 0.55 0.65 1.88
C THR A 44 -0.30 -0.54 2.29
N PHE A 45 -0.19 -1.62 1.54
CA PHE A 45 -0.93 -2.85 1.78
C PHE A 45 -0.16 -3.74 2.76
N PHE A 46 -0.84 -4.23 3.79
CA PHE A 46 -0.30 -5.22 4.73
C PHE A 46 -1.18 -6.45 4.71
N SER A 47 -0.57 -7.64 4.64
CA SER A 47 -1.32 -8.86 4.91
C SER A 47 -1.71 -8.92 6.40
N TYR A 48 -2.82 -9.57 6.73
CA TYR A 48 -3.20 -9.79 8.13
C TYR A 48 -2.12 -10.57 8.90
N GLN A 49 -1.48 -11.54 8.26
CA GLN A 49 -0.40 -12.31 8.88
C GLN A 49 0.82 -11.42 9.14
N ASN A 50 1.14 -10.47 8.24
CA ASN A 50 2.24 -9.53 8.44
C ASN A 50 2.07 -8.72 9.73
N ILE A 51 0.85 -8.26 10.01
CA ILE A 51 0.53 -7.56 11.27
C ILE A 51 0.77 -8.46 12.49
N LEU A 52 0.39 -9.74 12.42
CA LEU A 52 0.61 -10.68 13.51
C LEU A 52 2.11 -10.97 13.71
N SER A 53 2.85 -11.18 12.63
CA SER A 53 4.29 -11.42 12.63
C SER A 53 5.06 -10.21 13.17
N LEU A 54 4.69 -8.99 12.76
CA LEU A 54 5.23 -7.75 13.29
C LEU A 54 4.90 -7.56 14.77
N SER A 55 3.67 -7.84 15.21
CA SER A 55 3.32 -7.77 16.63
C SER A 55 4.15 -8.76 17.46
N ALA A 56 4.31 -10.00 17.00
CA ALA A 56 5.12 -11.02 17.68
C ALA A 56 6.61 -10.63 17.74
N LYS A 57 7.16 -10.09 16.65
CA LYS A 57 8.51 -9.52 16.62
C LYS A 57 8.64 -8.38 17.64
N ASN A 58 7.71 -7.43 17.62
CA ASN A 58 7.75 -6.24 18.48
C ASN A 58 7.60 -6.58 19.97
N GLN A 59 6.86 -7.65 20.31
CA GLN A 59 6.83 -8.19 21.67
C GLN A 59 8.20 -8.70 22.14
N GLN A 60 8.99 -9.29 21.23
CA GLN A 60 10.33 -9.81 21.53
C GLN A 60 11.38 -8.69 21.58
N THR A 61 11.29 -7.69 20.68
CA THR A 61 12.27 -6.61 20.55
C THR A 61 11.99 -5.42 21.47
N GLY A 62 10.76 -5.29 21.98
CA GLY A 62 10.30 -4.13 22.75
C GLY A 62 9.85 -2.95 21.88
N GLU A 63 9.94 -3.05 20.56
CA GLU A 63 9.44 -2.05 19.61
C GLU A 63 7.92 -1.83 19.76
N CYS A 64 7.43 -0.66 19.36
CA CYS A 64 6.01 -0.28 19.42
C CYS A 64 5.34 -0.58 20.77
N LEU A 65 5.98 -0.13 21.87
CA LEU A 65 5.58 -0.39 23.25
C LEU A 65 5.44 -1.89 23.54
N GLY A 66 6.39 -2.71 23.10
CA GLY A 66 6.33 -4.17 23.24
C GLY A 66 5.18 -4.79 22.44
N GLY A 67 4.96 -4.30 21.21
CA GLY A 67 3.91 -4.78 20.30
C GLY A 67 2.48 -4.42 20.71
N LYS A 68 2.29 -3.42 21.59
CA LYS A 68 0.95 -2.95 22.01
C LYS A 68 0.26 -2.06 20.98
N TYR A 69 1.02 -1.52 20.04
CA TYR A 69 0.48 -0.82 18.88
C TYR A 69 1.29 -1.15 17.62
N TRP A 70 0.73 -0.85 16.47
CA TRP A 70 1.40 -0.75 15.19
C TRP A 70 0.70 0.34 14.40
N VAL A 71 1.44 1.11 13.62
CA VAL A 71 0.87 2.15 12.76
C VAL A 71 1.74 2.31 11.52
N ALA A 72 1.07 2.53 10.40
CA ALA A 72 1.62 3.02 9.16
C ALA A 72 0.61 4.04 8.61
N THR A 73 1.09 5.02 7.86
CA THR A 73 0.21 5.91 7.11
C THR A 73 -0.38 5.13 5.93
N ASP A 74 -1.58 5.52 5.48
CA ASP A 74 -2.20 4.99 4.25
C ASP A 74 -2.32 3.46 4.24
N MET A 75 -2.55 2.88 5.43
CA MET A 75 -2.57 1.45 5.65
C MET A 75 -3.88 0.83 5.15
N ILE A 76 -3.74 -0.22 4.34
CA ILE A 76 -4.84 -1.06 3.87
C ILE A 76 -4.53 -2.50 4.27
N LEU A 77 -5.43 -3.14 5.01
CA LEU A 77 -5.26 -4.53 5.42
C LEU A 77 -5.95 -5.48 4.43
N VAL A 78 -5.22 -6.51 4.01
CA VAL A 78 -5.66 -7.54 3.07
C VAL A 78 -5.27 -8.91 3.59
N ASP A 79 -5.83 -9.97 3.02
CA ASP A 79 -5.43 -11.35 3.34
C ASP A 79 -4.07 -11.72 2.72
N GLU A 80 -3.76 -11.19 1.54
CA GLU A 80 -2.44 -11.30 0.91
C GLU A 80 -2.10 -10.05 0.10
N VAL A 81 -0.80 -9.73 -0.02
CA VAL A 81 -0.31 -8.58 -0.78
C VAL A 81 0.11 -8.96 -2.19
N SER A 82 -0.64 -9.85 -2.85
CA SER A 82 -0.42 -10.25 -4.25
C SER A 82 -0.87 -9.15 -5.23
N ARG A 83 -0.35 -9.14 -6.46
CA ARG A 83 -0.80 -8.20 -7.51
C ARG A 83 -2.31 -8.31 -7.74
N GLU A 84 -2.81 -9.52 -7.89
CA GLU A 84 -4.22 -9.80 -8.13
C GLU A 84 -5.08 -9.21 -7.00
N ARG A 85 -4.69 -9.45 -5.74
CA ARG A 85 -5.44 -8.92 -4.60
C ARG A 85 -5.42 -7.40 -4.52
N ILE A 86 -4.27 -6.78 -4.76
CA ILE A 86 -4.13 -5.32 -4.76
C ILE A 86 -5.01 -4.70 -5.87
N GLU A 87 -5.02 -5.30 -7.06
CA GLU A 87 -5.86 -4.85 -8.18
C GLU A 87 -7.36 -4.96 -7.86
N GLU A 88 -7.79 -6.07 -7.25
CA GLU A 88 -9.18 -6.28 -6.81
C GLU A 88 -9.62 -5.22 -5.79
N VAL A 89 -8.79 -4.94 -4.77
CA VAL A 89 -9.10 -3.95 -3.73
C VAL A 89 -9.15 -2.53 -4.29
N VAL A 90 -8.21 -2.16 -5.16
CA VAL A 90 -8.22 -0.85 -5.82
C VAL A 90 -9.47 -0.69 -6.67
N ALA A 91 -9.84 -1.71 -7.46
CA ALA A 91 -11.04 -1.67 -8.29
C ALA A 91 -12.32 -1.52 -7.44
N GLU A 92 -12.42 -2.24 -6.32
CA GLU A 92 -13.56 -2.16 -5.40
C GLU A 92 -13.66 -0.78 -4.74
N MET A 93 -12.55 -0.23 -4.21
CA MET A 93 -12.55 1.09 -3.56
C MET A 93 -12.87 2.23 -4.54
N LEU A 94 -12.48 2.10 -5.82
CA LEU A 94 -12.89 3.04 -6.87
C LEU A 94 -14.39 2.96 -7.15
N ARG A 95 -14.94 1.74 -7.17
CA ARG A 95 -16.37 1.47 -7.39
C ARG A 95 -17.25 1.98 -6.24
N GLU A 96 -16.79 1.83 -4.99
CA GLU A 96 -17.49 2.29 -3.79
C GLU A 96 -17.20 3.77 -3.44
N ALA A 97 -16.41 4.47 -4.27
CA ALA A 97 -16.03 5.86 -4.07
C ALA A 97 -15.27 6.13 -2.75
N GLU A 98 -14.61 5.11 -2.21
CA GLU A 98 -13.82 5.19 -0.96
C GLU A 98 -12.32 5.41 -1.21
N PHE A 99 -11.86 5.26 -2.47
CA PHE A 99 -10.45 5.32 -2.85
C PHE A 99 -9.69 6.52 -2.27
N GLU A 100 -10.21 7.74 -2.45
CA GLU A 100 -9.57 8.99 -1.98
C GLU A 100 -9.55 9.11 -0.44
N THR A 101 -10.26 8.24 0.28
CA THR A 101 -10.29 8.21 1.75
C THR A 101 -9.09 7.45 2.33
N TYR A 102 -8.67 6.38 1.67
CA TYR A 102 -7.65 5.45 2.20
C TYR A 102 -6.30 5.58 1.52
N PHE A 103 -6.24 6.18 0.33
CA PHE A 103 -5.00 6.47 -0.37
C PHE A 103 -4.56 7.91 -0.12
N ALA A 104 -3.26 8.11 0.08
CA ALA A 104 -2.66 9.44 0.07
C ALA A 104 -2.34 9.87 -1.36
N ARG A 105 -2.62 11.13 -1.68
CA ARG A 105 -2.16 11.74 -2.93
C ARG A 105 -0.64 11.88 -2.87
N CYS A 106 0.06 11.38 -3.87
CA CYS A 106 1.48 11.69 -4.06
C CYS A 106 1.58 13.17 -4.43
N TRP A 107 2.37 13.93 -3.70
CA TRP A 107 2.72 15.28 -4.11
C TRP A 107 3.55 15.19 -5.41
N GLU A 108 3.32 16.12 -6.34
CA GLU A 108 4.30 16.33 -7.40
C GLU A 108 5.60 16.72 -6.69
N ASP A 109 6.69 16.01 -6.98
CA ASP A 109 8.01 16.54 -6.66
C ASP A 109 8.07 17.88 -7.40
N GLU A 110 7.91 19.00 -6.68
CA GLU A 110 8.37 20.29 -7.17
C GLU A 110 9.83 20.05 -7.59
N GLU A 111 10.11 20.40 -8.85
CA GLU A 111 11.29 20.07 -9.63
C GLU A 111 12.59 19.91 -8.81
N GLN A 112 13.44 18.99 -9.28
CA GLN A 112 14.89 19.05 -9.09
C GLN A 112 15.48 20.33 -9.73
N ASP A 113 15.01 21.50 -9.30
CA ASP A 113 15.52 22.84 -9.63
C ASP A 113 16.43 23.34 -8.50
N LEU A 114 17.30 22.45 -8.02
CA LEU A 114 18.52 22.82 -7.34
C LEU A 114 19.70 22.29 -8.17
N LEU A 115 19.94 22.99 -9.29
CA LEU A 115 21.26 23.11 -9.88
C LEU A 115 22.19 23.89 -8.93
#